data_AF-L9MQ73-F1
#
_entry.id   AF-L9MQ73-F1
#
_cell.length_a   1.000
_cell.length_b   1.000
_cell.length_c   1.000
_cell.angle_alpha   90.00
_cell.angle_beta   90.00
_cell.angle_gamma   90.00
#
_symmetry.space_group_name_H-M   'P 1'
#
loop_
_entity.id
_entity.type
_entity.pdbx_description
1 polymer ?
#
loop_
_entity_poly.entity_id
_entity_poly.type
_entity_poly.pdbx_seq_one_letter_code
_entity_poly.pdbx_strand_id
1 'polypeptide(L)'
;MMKHNIIAILLSTLALSACAKTTNETHSNSTAQKTNEKNDLELQQRIKKLVEKTKKNMIFVQGGTFMMGDFGELFNKGKLPFDGEAHSKPLHKVTLDSYSLNAYKSSYEDLDTYSAATG
;
A
#
# COMPACT_ATOMS: atom_id res chain seq x y z
N MET A 1 34.57 -37.95 -0.18
CA MET A 1 35.35 -38.12 -1.43
C MET A 1 34.55 -37.53 -2.58
N MET A 2 35.03 -36.39 -3.12
CA MET A 2 34.97 -35.87 -4.50
C MET A 2 33.67 -36.08 -5.34
N LYS A 3 33.10 -35.10 -6.05
CA LYS A 3 33.69 -34.04 -6.89
C LYS A 3 32.67 -32.90 -7.04
N HIS A 4 33.07 -31.66 -6.79
CA HIS A 4 32.33 -30.47 -7.24
C HIS A 4 33.00 -29.95 -8.51
N ASN A 5 32.26 -29.89 -9.61
CA ASN A 5 32.76 -29.40 -10.89
C ASN A 5 32.72 -27.87 -10.88
N ILE A 6 33.91 -27.25 -10.84
CA ILE A 6 34.09 -25.81 -10.99
C ILE A 6 34.04 -25.50 -12.49
N ILE A 7 32.93 -24.92 -12.94
CA ILE A 7 32.86 -24.28 -14.26
C ILE A 7 33.34 -22.83 -14.07
N ALA A 8 34.58 -22.57 -14.46
CA ALA A 8 35.12 -21.22 -14.55
C ALA A 8 34.55 -20.54 -15.81
N ILE A 9 33.60 -19.61 -15.62
CA ILE A 9 33.19 -18.68 -16.68
C ILE A 9 34.04 -17.42 -16.54
N LEU A 10 35.03 -17.32 -17.42
CA LEU A 10 35.86 -16.15 -17.67
C LEU A 10 35.29 -15.39 -18.88
N LEU A 11 35.49 -14.07 -18.91
CA LEU A 11 35.06 -13.05 -19.90
C LEU A 11 33.62 -12.52 -19.66
N SER A 12 33.34 -11.23 -19.52
CA SER A 12 34.10 -10.02 -19.88
C SER A 12 33.42 -8.83 -19.19
N THR A 13 34.13 -8.12 -18.30
CA THR A 13 33.68 -6.83 -17.76
C THR A 13 34.14 -5.72 -18.70
N LEU A 14 33.26 -5.19 -19.55
CA LEU A 14 33.47 -3.86 -20.14
C LEU A 14 33.13 -2.83 -19.06
N ALA A 15 34.12 -2.44 -18.27
CA ALA A 15 34.02 -1.25 -17.44
C ALA A 15 34.29 -0.02 -18.33
N LEU A 16 33.25 0.73 -18.69
CA LEU A 16 33.44 2.13 -19.08
C LEU A 16 33.67 2.95 -17.81
N SER A 17 34.94 3.06 -17.42
CA SER A 17 35.37 4.11 -16.49
C SER A 17 35.46 5.42 -17.27
N ALA A 18 34.44 6.27 -17.12
CA ALA A 18 34.57 7.67 -17.47
C ALA A 18 35.29 8.38 -16.32
N CYS A 19 36.61 8.53 -16.43
CA CYS A 19 37.38 9.41 -15.55
C CYS A 19 37.08 10.88 -15.94
N ALA A 20 36.11 11.49 -15.28
CA ALA A 20 36.02 12.94 -15.22
C ALA A 20 37.02 13.46 -14.18
N LYS A 21 37.89 14.36 -14.64
CA LYS A 21 38.96 15.03 -13.90
C LYS A 21 38.50 15.53 -12.53
N THR A 22 39.15 15.04 -11.48
CA THR A 22 39.03 15.56 -10.13
C THR A 22 39.72 16.93 -10.06
N THR A 23 38.95 17.97 -9.74
CA THR A 23 39.48 19.16 -9.08
C THR A 23 39.29 18.93 -7.60
N ASN A 24 40.38 18.85 -6.84
CA ASN A 24 40.34 18.86 -5.38
C ASN A 24 39.85 20.23 -4.92
N GLU A 25 38.57 20.32 -4.56
CA GLU A 25 38.05 21.36 -3.69
C GLU A 25 37.50 20.67 -2.44
N THR A 26 38.31 20.72 -1.37
CA THR A 26 37.85 20.46 -0.01
C THR A 26 36.90 21.57 0.37
N HIS A 27 35.58 21.37 0.26
CA HIS A 27 34.58 22.02 1.12
C HIS A 27 33.22 21.26 1.06
N SER A 28 32.84 20.67 2.21
CA SER A 28 31.47 20.30 2.64
C SER A 28 30.68 19.20 1.89
N ASN A 29 31.10 17.93 2.01
CA ASN A 29 30.27 16.74 1.70
C ASN A 29 29.58 16.13 2.95
N SER A 30 29.15 16.95 3.90
CA SER A 30 28.40 16.49 5.10
C SER A 30 26.89 16.75 5.01
N THR A 31 26.43 17.51 4.01
CA THR A 31 25.05 18.02 3.95
C THR A 31 24.12 17.09 3.16
N ALA A 32 24.57 16.52 2.04
CA ALA A 32 23.74 15.62 1.21
C ALA A 32 23.44 14.28 1.91
N GLN A 33 24.44 13.70 2.61
CA GLN A 33 24.28 12.44 3.32
C GLN A 33 23.36 12.58 4.55
N LYS A 34 23.50 13.66 5.34
CA LYS A 34 22.58 13.99 6.44
C LYS A 34 21.16 14.26 5.95
N THR A 35 21.00 14.83 4.76
CA THR A 35 19.67 15.16 4.21
C THR A 35 18.93 13.88 3.81
N ASN A 36 19.61 12.94 3.17
CA ASN A 36 19.01 11.65 2.78
C ASN A 36 18.64 10.79 4.00
N GLU A 37 19.52 10.72 5.02
CA GLU A 37 19.22 10.02 6.27
C GLU A 37 18.04 10.67 7.03
N LYS A 38 17.98 12.00 7.10
CA LYS A 38 16.86 12.71 7.75
C LYS A 38 15.54 12.44 7.04
N ASN A 39 15.52 12.47 5.71
CA ASN A 39 14.32 12.24 4.91
C ASN A 39 13.81 10.79 5.05
N ASP A 40 14.72 9.81 5.10
CA ASP A 40 14.35 8.41 5.36
C ASP A 40 13.74 8.26 6.76
N LEU A 41 14.36 8.83 7.80
CA LEU A 41 13.82 8.78 9.17
C LEU A 41 12.43 9.43 9.28
N GLU A 42 12.20 10.54 8.58
CA GLU A 42 10.88 11.19 8.54
C GLU A 42 9.84 10.30 7.86
N LEU A 43 10.19 9.67 6.73
CA LEU A 43 9.31 8.75 6.03
C LEU A 43 8.97 7.54 6.91
N GLN A 44 9.94 6.94 7.59
CA GLN A 44 9.71 5.83 8.52
C GLN A 44 8.74 6.22 9.66
N GLN A 45 8.86 7.44 10.19
CA GLN A 45 7.94 7.95 11.20
C GLN A 45 6.51 8.12 10.66
N ARG A 46 6.38 8.65 9.44
CA ARG A 46 5.07 8.79 8.76
C ARG A 46 4.43 7.42 8.50
N ILE A 47 5.20 6.44 8.04
CA ILE A 47 4.73 5.06 7.83
C ILE A 47 4.25 4.46 9.16
N LYS A 48 5.03 4.59 10.23
CA LYS A 48 4.64 4.09 11.56
C LYS A 48 3.33 4.72 12.04
N LYS A 49 3.22 6.05 11.92
CA LYS A 49 1.99 6.78 12.27
C LYS A 49 0.79 6.31 11.45
N LEU A 50 0.98 6.10 10.14
CA LEU A 50 -0.05 5.57 9.25
C LEU A 50 -0.51 4.18 9.73
N VAL A 51 0.41 3.24 9.97
CA VAL A 51 0.07 1.89 10.44
C VAL A 51 -0.68 1.91 11.76
N GLU A 52 -0.24 2.72 12.73
CA GLU A 52 -0.90 2.86 14.03
C GLU A 52 -2.30 3.48 13.89
N LYS A 53 -2.44 4.53 13.07
CA LYS A 53 -3.72 5.18 12.76
C LYS A 53 -4.68 4.18 12.11
N THR A 54 -4.24 3.45 11.08
CA THR A 54 -5.07 2.46 10.37
C THR A 54 -5.55 1.38 11.32
N LYS A 55 -4.68 0.80 12.15
CA LYS A 55 -5.08 -0.23 13.13
C LYS A 55 -6.14 0.29 14.12
N LYS A 56 -6.01 1.52 14.60
CA LYS A 56 -6.99 2.15 15.51
C LYS A 56 -8.32 2.48 14.82
N ASN A 57 -8.30 2.70 13.50
CA ASN A 57 -9.47 3.02 12.70
C ASN A 57 -10.29 1.78 12.30
N MET A 58 -9.80 0.56 12.57
CA MET A 58 -10.52 -0.67 12.25
C MET A 58 -11.63 -0.93 13.26
N ILE A 59 -12.87 -1.03 12.78
CA ILE A 59 -14.01 -1.51 13.56
C ILE A 59 -14.24 -2.99 13.25
N PHE A 60 -14.58 -3.76 14.28
CA PHE A 60 -14.97 -5.15 14.13
C PHE A 60 -16.44 -5.23 13.68
N VAL A 61 -16.69 -5.94 12.60
CA VAL A 61 -18.02 -6.24 12.07
C VAL A 61 -18.27 -7.72 12.33
N GLN A 62 -19.27 -8.01 13.16
CA GLN A 62 -19.67 -9.37 13.45
C GLN A 62 -20.24 -10.03 12.18
N GLY A 63 -19.77 -11.24 11.91
CA GLY A 63 -20.27 -12.08 10.83
C GLY A 63 -21.73 -12.49 11.05
N GLY A 64 -22.35 -12.97 9.98
CA GLY A 64 -23.77 -13.33 9.98
C GLY A 64 -24.33 -13.39 8.57
N THR A 65 -25.65 -13.54 8.50
CA THR A 65 -26.39 -13.55 7.22
C THR A 65 -27.08 -12.21 7.02
N PHE A 66 -26.80 -11.58 5.89
CA PHE A 66 -27.31 -10.26 5.51
C PHE A 66 -28.05 -10.33 4.17
N MET A 67 -28.94 -9.37 3.93
CA MET A 67 -29.55 -9.18 2.62
C MET A 67 -28.64 -8.25 1.79
N MET A 68 -28.18 -8.71 0.63
CA MET A 68 -27.35 -7.95 -0.30
C MET A 68 -28.12 -7.67 -1.58
N GLY A 69 -28.04 -6.43 -2.06
CA GLY A 69 -28.75 -5.93 -3.24
C GLY A 69 -29.75 -4.82 -2.89
N ASP A 70 -30.55 -4.43 -3.88
CA ASP A 70 -31.60 -3.41 -3.74
C ASP A 70 -32.74 -3.92 -2.85
N PHE A 71 -32.85 -3.36 -1.64
CA PHE A 71 -33.88 -3.71 -0.67
C PHE A 71 -35.09 -2.76 -0.71
N GLY A 72 -35.22 -1.92 -1.75
CA GLY A 72 -36.32 -0.96 -1.91
C GLY A 72 -37.69 -1.61 -1.85
N GLU A 73 -37.86 -2.79 -2.46
CA GLU A 73 -39.13 -3.53 -2.42
C GLU A 73 -39.57 -3.92 -1.00
N LEU A 74 -38.63 -4.08 -0.06
CA LEU A 74 -38.91 -4.42 1.34
C LEU A 74 -39.23 -3.21 2.21
N PHE A 75 -38.67 -2.04 1.87
CA PHE A 75 -38.72 -0.83 2.70
C PHE A 75 -39.74 0.20 2.22
N ASN A 76 -39.91 0.33 0.90
CA ASN A 76 -40.79 1.32 0.32
C ASN A 76 -42.24 0.83 0.37
N LYS A 77 -43.18 1.69 0.80
CA LYS A 77 -44.62 1.36 0.84
C LYS A 77 -45.16 0.91 -0.53
N GLY A 78 -44.62 1.48 -1.61
CA GLY A 78 -44.98 1.13 -2.99
C GLY A 78 -44.24 -0.09 -3.54
N LYS A 79 -43.38 -0.74 -2.75
CA LYS A 79 -42.50 -1.84 -3.16
C LYS A 79 -41.68 -1.53 -4.42
N LEU A 80 -41.24 -0.28 -4.54
CA LEU A 80 -40.39 0.14 -5.65
C LEU A 80 -38.91 -0.05 -5.29
N PRO A 81 -38.07 -0.44 -6.26
CA PRO A 81 -36.62 -0.47 -6.08
C PRO A 81 -36.06 0.93 -5.81
N PHE A 82 -34.89 1.02 -5.17
CA PHE A 82 -34.20 2.30 -5.00
C PHE A 82 -33.52 2.77 -6.30
N ASP A 83 -33.12 1.84 -7.16
CA ASP A 83 -32.53 2.15 -8.46
C ASP A 83 -33.07 1.26 -9.60
N GLY A 84 -32.87 1.69 -10.84
CA GLY A 84 -33.23 0.92 -12.04
C GLY A 84 -32.14 -0.04 -12.52
N GLU A 85 -31.03 -0.16 -11.79
CA GLU A 85 -29.82 -0.79 -12.30
C GLU A 85 -29.84 -2.30 -12.10
N ALA A 86 -29.36 -3.06 -13.09
CA ALA A 86 -29.40 -4.53 -13.04
C ALA A 86 -28.38 -5.13 -12.05
N HIS A 87 -27.22 -4.48 -11.88
CA HIS A 87 -26.13 -4.97 -11.03
C HIS A 87 -26.41 -4.95 -9.52
N SER A 88 -27.45 -4.22 -9.07
CA SER A 88 -27.90 -4.19 -7.67
C SER A 88 -28.89 -5.31 -7.36
N LYS A 89 -29.26 -6.12 -8.36
CA LYS A 89 -30.34 -7.12 -8.31
C LYS A 89 -29.79 -8.53 -8.64
N PRO A 90 -30.45 -9.59 -8.16
CA PRO A 90 -31.58 -9.60 -7.23
C PRO A 90 -31.13 -9.36 -5.78
N LEU A 91 -32.08 -8.98 -4.93
CA LEU A 91 -31.89 -9.02 -3.48
C LEU A 91 -31.74 -10.49 -3.01
N HIS A 92 -30.66 -10.81 -2.32
CA HIS A 92 -30.37 -12.19 -1.89
C HIS A 92 -29.64 -12.26 -0.55
N LYS A 93 -29.64 -13.44 0.08
CA LYS A 93 -28.92 -13.66 1.35
C LYS A 93 -27.45 -13.95 1.09
N VAL A 94 -26.56 -13.30 1.84
CA VAL A 94 -25.12 -13.55 1.86
C VAL A 94 -24.70 -13.82 3.30
N THR A 95 -23.88 -14.86 3.51
CA THR A 95 -23.28 -15.15 4.81
C THR A 95 -21.81 -14.79 4.77
N LEU A 96 -21.38 -13.97 5.71
CA LEU A 96 -20.01 -13.52 5.86
C LEU A 96 -19.47 -13.95 7.22
N ASP A 97 -18.21 -14.36 7.24
CA ASP A 97 -17.46 -14.46 8.49
C ASP A 97 -17.24 -13.07 9.09
N SER A 98 -16.85 -13.02 10.37
CA SER A 98 -16.52 -11.74 11.01
C SER A 98 -15.25 -11.15 10.40
N TYR A 99 -15.24 -9.84 10.24
CA TYR A 99 -14.12 -9.10 9.66
C TYR A 99 -13.93 -7.76 10.36
N SER A 100 -12.85 -7.06 10.02
CA SER A 100 -12.65 -5.68 10.45
C SER A 100 -12.60 -4.76 9.24
N LEU A 101 -13.20 -3.58 9.35
CA LEU A 101 -13.26 -2.57 8.29
C LEU A 101 -12.87 -1.21 8.85
N ASN A 102 -12.27 -0.35 8.04
CA ASN A 102 -12.01 1.03 8.42
C ASN A 102 -13.34 1.75 8.73
N ALA A 103 -13.42 2.43 9.88
CA ALA A 103 -14.55 3.28 10.25
C ALA A 103 -14.68 4.50 9.31
N TYR A 104 -13.54 5.01 8.84
CA TYR A 104 -13.47 6.15 7.92
C TYR A 104 -12.61 5.85 6.69
N LYS A 105 -12.94 6.47 5.56
CA LYS A 105 -12.18 6.38 4.31
C LYS A 105 -10.73 6.87 4.52
N SER A 106 -9.78 6.21 3.87
CA SER A 106 -8.38 6.65 3.83
C SER A 106 -8.27 8.08 3.28
N SER A 107 -7.42 8.91 3.88
CA SER A 107 -7.20 10.29 3.43
C SER A 107 -6.17 10.37 2.30
N TYR A 108 -6.10 11.53 1.63
CA TYR A 108 -5.02 11.78 0.67
C TYR A 108 -3.64 11.78 1.33
N GLU A 109 -3.52 12.26 2.58
CA GLU A 109 -2.26 12.17 3.35
C GLU A 109 -1.79 10.71 3.57
N ASP A 110 -2.75 9.80 3.81
CA ASP A 110 -2.46 8.37 3.93
C ASP A 110 -1.90 7.81 2.61
N LEU A 111 -2.51 8.21 1.48
CA LEU A 111 -2.03 7.86 0.14
C LEU A 111 -0.66 8.46 -0.15
N ASP A 112 -0.42 9.73 0.15
CA ASP A 112 0.87 10.40 -0.08
C ASP A 112 2.00 9.70 0.68
N THR A 113 1.73 9.26 1.90
CA THR A 113 2.68 8.50 2.71
C THR A 113 2.91 7.10 2.15
N TYR A 114 1.87 6.42 1.69
CA TYR A 114 1.99 5.13 1.01
C TYR A 114 2.83 5.24 -0.27
N SER A 115 2.49 6.17 -1.18
CA SER A 115 3.20 6.37 -2.44
C SER A 115 4.67 6.76 -2.24
N ALA A 116 4.96 7.60 -1.24
CA ALA A 116 6.34 7.94 -0.90
C ALA A 116 7.14 6.72 -0.41
N ALA A 117 6.48 5.72 0.19
CA ALA A 117 7.12 4.51 0.69
C ALA A 117 7.26 3.41 -0.37
N THR A 118 6.38 3.36 -1.37
CA THR A 118 6.32 2.25 -2.34
C THR A 118 6.80 2.58 -3.75
N GLY A 119 6.95 3.87 -4.08
CA GLY A 119 7.08 4.32 -5.47
C GLY A 119 5.79 4.13 -6.26
#